data_AF-A0A9D4TZE8-F1
#
_entry.id   AF-A0A9D4TZE8-F1
#
_cell.length_a   1.000
_cell.length_b   1.000
_cell.length_c   1.000
_cell.angle_alpha   90.00
_cell.angle_beta   90.00
_cell.angle_gamma   90.00
#
_symmetry.space_group_name_H-M   'P 1'
#
loop_
_entity.id
_entity.type
_entity.pdbx_description
1 polymer ?
#
loop_
_entity_poly.entity_id
_entity_poly.type
_entity_poly.pdbx_seq_one_letter_code
_entity_poly.pdbx_strand_id
1 'polypeptide(L)'
;MSARLAQQQRLGQLSHGTINRVRQQQRNCAARTRTAVAAAAQAQPKATLAFHIADTTFSFPLRAEEAHKLSAALTEVMKTFAEKQKAERPKRYPSMEYTFKGDIGAREVEQLEVICNPNAYATAFDAKALITLRTADGLRLSTEGKLTAIKADVEEFLGQL
;
A
#
# COMPACT_ATOMS: atom_id res chain seq x y z
N MET A 1 -62.24 -41.86 37.39
CA MET A 1 -60.77 -41.82 37.50
C MET A 1 -60.18 -41.69 36.10
N SER A 2 -59.06 -40.98 35.94
CA SER A 2 -58.25 -40.87 34.70
C SER A 2 -58.40 -39.62 33.82
N ALA A 3 -58.53 -38.43 34.42
CA ALA A 3 -58.46 -37.15 33.71
C ALA A 3 -57.29 -36.23 34.17
N ARG A 4 -56.14 -36.80 34.54
CA ARG A 4 -55.03 -36.01 35.12
C ARG A 4 -53.61 -36.40 34.72
N LEU A 5 -53.39 -37.03 33.56
CA LEU A 5 -52.05 -37.50 33.17
C LEU A 5 -51.59 -37.14 31.75
N ALA A 6 -52.12 -36.08 31.14
CA ALA A 6 -51.74 -35.70 29.77
C ALA A 6 -51.34 -34.22 29.60
N GLN A 7 -50.98 -33.52 30.68
CA GLN A 7 -50.72 -32.07 30.64
C GLN A 7 -49.30 -31.66 31.05
N GLN A 8 -48.34 -32.61 31.07
CA GLN A 8 -46.99 -32.34 31.58
C GLN A 8 -45.85 -32.73 30.62
N GLN A 9 -46.06 -32.61 29.30
CA GLN A 9 -45.00 -32.86 28.30
C GLN A 9 -44.99 -31.87 27.12
N ARG A 10 -45.39 -30.60 27.31
CA ARG A 10 -45.37 -29.58 26.23
C ARG A 10 -44.67 -28.25 26.57
N LEU A 11 -43.76 -28.23 27.55
CA LEU A 11 -43.03 -27.00 27.91
C LEU A 11 -41.50 -27.16 27.95
N GLY A 12 -40.94 -28.20 27.34
CA GLY A 12 -39.49 -28.46 27.36
C GLY A 12 -38.70 -28.17 26.07
N GLN A 13 -39.35 -27.93 24.93
CA GLN A 13 -38.68 -28.00 23.62
C GLN A 13 -38.66 -26.72 22.77
N LEU A 14 -38.76 -25.53 23.38
CA LEU A 14 -38.71 -24.26 22.62
C LEU A 14 -37.55 -23.32 22.98
N SER A 15 -36.65 -23.73 23.89
CA SER A 15 -35.53 -22.86 24.32
C SER A 15 -34.20 -23.15 23.61
N HIS A 16 -33.94 -24.38 23.18
CA HIS A 16 -32.61 -24.77 22.68
C HIS A 16 -32.35 -24.45 21.19
N GLY A 17 -33.39 -24.26 20.37
CA GLY A 17 -33.22 -23.97 18.93
C GLY A 17 -32.87 -22.51 18.62
N THR A 18 -33.35 -21.57 19.44
CA THR A 18 -33.22 -20.13 19.18
C THR A 18 -31.82 -19.61 19.50
N ILE A 19 -31.17 -20.15 20.54
CA ILE A 19 -29.84 -19.72 21.00
C ILE A 19 -28.76 -20.03 19.95
N ASN A 20 -28.85 -21.17 19.25
CA ASN A 20 -27.89 -21.54 18.22
C ASN A 20 -28.00 -20.66 16.96
N ARG A 21 -29.21 -20.22 16.60
CA ARG A 21 -29.44 -19.39 15.42
C ARG A 21 -28.86 -17.99 15.58
N VAL A 22 -28.99 -17.39 16.77
CA VAL A 22 -28.44 -16.05 17.08
C VAL A 22 -26.91 -16.06 17.05
N ARG A 23 -26.26 -17.10 17.59
CA ARG A 23 -24.79 -17.24 17.54
C ARG A 23 -24.25 -17.42 16.13
N GLN A 24 -24.96 -18.15 15.26
CA GLN A 24 -24.56 -18.33 13.86
C GLN A 24 -24.73 -17.04 13.06
N GLN A 25 -25.79 -16.27 13.32
CA GLN A 25 -26.05 -15.00 12.65
C GLN A 25 -25.05 -13.91 13.06
N GLN A 26 -24.63 -13.87 14.33
CA GLN A 26 -23.59 -12.96 14.82
C GLN A 26 -22.20 -13.27 14.23
N ARG A 27 -21.86 -14.55 14.02
CA ARG A 27 -20.61 -14.94 13.32
C ARG A 27 -20.61 -14.49 11.87
N ASN A 28 -21.75 -14.56 11.18
CA ASN A 28 -21.87 -14.14 9.79
C ASN A 28 -21.82 -12.60 9.62
N CYS A 29 -22.33 -11.83 10.58
CA CYS A 29 -22.18 -10.37 10.58
C CYS A 29 -20.72 -9.95 10.75
N ALA A 30 -19.99 -10.52 11.72
CA ALA A 30 -18.59 -10.16 11.96
C ALA A 30 -17.63 -10.55 10.82
N ALA A 31 -17.94 -11.65 10.10
CA ALA A 31 -17.19 -12.05 8.90
C ALA A 31 -17.43 -11.08 7.73
N ARG A 32 -18.68 -10.62 7.52
CA ARG A 32 -19.01 -9.64 6.47
C ARG A 32 -18.38 -8.27 6.70
N THR A 33 -18.26 -7.81 7.96
CA THR A 33 -17.63 -6.51 8.24
C THR A 33 -16.11 -6.53 7.97
N ARG A 34 -15.42 -7.65 8.20
CA ARG A 34 -13.98 -7.74 7.90
C ARG A 34 -13.69 -7.71 6.39
N THR A 35 -14.55 -8.35 5.58
CA THR A 35 -14.38 -8.35 4.12
C THR A 35 -14.71 -7.00 3.50
N ALA A 36 -15.71 -6.27 4.03
CA ALA A 36 -16.10 -4.96 3.52
C ALA A 36 -15.05 -3.87 3.79
N VAL A 37 -14.37 -3.91 4.95
CA VAL A 37 -13.32 -2.93 5.28
C VAL A 37 -12.07 -3.14 4.40
N ALA A 38 -11.73 -4.38 4.06
CA ALA A 38 -10.64 -4.67 3.13
C ALA A 38 -10.96 -4.22 1.69
N ALA A 39 -12.20 -4.38 1.23
CA ALA A 39 -12.64 -3.92 -0.09
C ALA A 39 -12.73 -2.39 -0.18
N ALA A 40 -13.12 -1.69 0.89
CA ALA A 40 -13.18 -0.24 0.92
C ALA A 40 -11.79 0.43 0.88
N ALA A 41 -10.75 -0.21 1.45
CA ALA A 41 -9.37 0.25 1.34
C ALA A 41 -8.79 0.10 -0.09
N GLN A 42 -9.49 -0.62 -0.98
CA GLN A 42 -9.07 -0.86 -2.37
C GLN A 42 -9.80 0.04 -3.39
N ALA A 43 -10.77 0.83 -2.96
CA ALA A 43 -11.63 1.65 -3.82
C ALA A 43 -11.20 3.14 -3.91
N GLN A 44 -9.93 3.45 -3.67
CA GLN A 44 -9.43 4.80 -3.95
C GLN A 44 -9.29 5.02 -5.46
N PRO A 45 -9.58 6.24 -5.96
CA PRO A 45 -9.36 6.58 -7.35
C PRO A 45 -7.87 6.36 -7.68
N LYS A 46 -7.61 5.45 -8.61
CA LYS A 46 -6.27 5.20 -9.13
C LYS A 46 -5.97 6.25 -10.19
N ALA A 47 -5.05 7.16 -9.90
CA ALA A 47 -4.54 8.09 -10.89
C ALA A 47 -3.26 7.54 -11.52
N THR A 48 -2.88 8.09 -12.68
CA THR A 48 -1.69 7.65 -13.42
C THR A 48 -0.50 8.52 -13.06
N LEU A 49 0.54 7.91 -12.47
CA LEU A 49 1.83 8.57 -12.22
C LEU A 49 2.71 8.37 -13.46
N ALA A 50 3.32 9.44 -13.95
CA ALA A 50 4.30 9.40 -15.02
C ALA A 50 5.68 9.83 -14.50
N PHE A 51 6.71 9.05 -14.80
CA PHE A 51 8.10 9.43 -14.54
C PHE A 51 8.78 9.90 -15.82
N HIS A 52 9.42 11.06 -15.75
CA HIS A 52 10.18 11.67 -16.84
C HIS A 52 11.67 11.54 -16.55
N ILE A 53 12.30 10.48 -17.07
CA ILE A 53 13.68 10.13 -16.77
C ILE A 53 14.52 10.20 -18.04
N ALA A 54 15.31 11.27 -18.16
CA ALA A 54 16.13 11.55 -19.35
C ALA A 54 15.29 11.45 -20.63
N ASP A 55 15.59 10.47 -21.49
CA ASP A 55 14.89 10.25 -22.77
C ASP A 55 13.76 9.21 -22.67
N THR A 56 13.42 8.78 -21.45
CA THR A 56 12.39 7.77 -21.20
C THR A 56 11.27 8.33 -20.36
N THR A 57 10.05 8.13 -20.84
CA THR A 57 8.83 8.39 -20.07
C THR A 57 8.06 7.09 -19.95
N PHE A 58 7.63 6.77 -18.73
CA PHE A 58 6.74 5.65 -18.49
C PHE A 58 5.72 6.03 -17.43
N SER A 59 4.53 5.48 -17.59
CA SER A 59 3.38 5.81 -16.76
C SER A 59 2.69 4.56 -16.28
N PHE A 60 2.21 4.60 -15.04
CA PHE A 60 1.49 3.48 -14.45
C PHE A 60 0.46 3.97 -13.42
N PRO A 61 -0.62 3.21 -13.19
CA PRO A 61 -1.59 3.55 -12.16
C PRO A 61 -0.99 3.38 -10.76
N LEU A 62 -1.17 4.37 -9.90
CA LEU A 62 -0.74 4.34 -8.51
C LEU A 62 -1.85 4.88 -7.60
N ARG A 63 -2.00 4.28 -6.41
CA ARG A 63 -2.94 4.75 -5.39
C ARG A 63 -2.38 5.98 -4.69
N ALA A 64 -3.24 6.93 -4.33
CA ALA A 64 -2.85 8.15 -3.62
C ALA A 64 -2.03 7.87 -2.35
N GLU A 65 -2.46 6.91 -1.53
CA GLU A 65 -1.73 6.49 -0.32
C GLU A 65 -0.29 6.04 -0.60
N GLU A 66 -0.07 5.33 -1.70
CA GLU A 66 1.25 4.83 -2.06
C GLU A 66 2.13 5.95 -2.60
N ALA A 67 1.57 6.89 -3.37
CA ALA A 67 2.26 8.10 -3.79
C ALA A 67 2.69 8.98 -2.60
N HIS A 68 1.84 9.12 -1.57
CA HIS A 68 2.22 9.83 -0.34
C HIS A 68 3.36 9.13 0.41
N LYS A 69 3.35 7.80 0.52
CA LYS A 69 4.44 7.03 1.13
C LYS A 69 5.75 7.21 0.35
N LEU A 70 5.69 7.14 -0.98
CA LEU A 70 6.84 7.37 -1.83
C LEU A 70 7.39 8.80 -1.66
N SER A 71 6.53 9.82 -1.66
CA SER A 71 6.91 11.22 -1.43
C SER A 71 7.57 11.42 -0.06
N ALA A 72 7.04 10.79 0.99
CA ALA A 72 7.62 10.83 2.33
C ALA A 72 9.03 10.22 2.35
N ALA A 73 9.22 9.05 1.72
CA ALA A 73 10.52 8.39 1.63
C ALA A 73 11.54 9.22 0.82
N LEU A 74 11.12 9.84 -0.28
CA LEU A 74 11.97 10.75 -1.06
C LEU A 74 12.37 11.98 -0.24
N THR A 75 11.44 12.54 0.53
CA THR A 75 11.71 13.68 1.42
C THR A 75 12.70 13.32 2.54
N GLU A 76 12.62 12.12 3.10
CA GLU A 76 13.55 11.63 4.11
C GLU A 76 14.99 11.51 3.57
N VAL A 77 15.15 11.04 2.33
CA VAL A 77 16.45 11.00 1.66
C VAL A 77 17.00 12.40 1.44
N MET A 78 16.16 13.35 1.02
CA MET A 78 16.58 14.74 0.85
C MET A 78 17.07 15.35 2.16
N LYS A 79 16.41 15.05 3.29
CA LYS A 79 16.87 15.46 4.63
C LYS A 79 18.20 14.80 4.98
N THR A 80 18.36 13.52 4.67
CA THR A 80 19.62 12.79 4.87
C THR A 80 20.79 13.47 4.15
N PHE A 81 20.57 13.95 2.92
CA PHE A 81 21.58 14.73 2.20
C PHE A 81 21.87 16.09 2.85
N ALA A 82 20.85 16.78 3.37
CA ALA A 82 21.04 18.03 4.10
C ALA A 82 21.84 17.84 5.40
N GLU A 83 21.62 16.73 6.11
CA GLU A 83 22.42 16.35 7.27
C GLU A 83 23.86 15.99 6.89
N LYS A 84 24.04 15.26 5.77
CA LYS A 84 25.34 14.92 5.22
C LYS A 84 26.20 16.14 4.91
N GLN A 85 25.59 17.21 4.38
CA GLN A 85 26.29 18.46 4.09
C GLN A 85 26.73 19.22 5.35
N LYS A 86 26.03 19.04 6.48
CA LYS A 86 26.36 19.67 7.76
C LYS A 86 27.34 18.84 8.60
N ALA A 87 27.56 17.58 8.24
CA ALA A 87 28.41 16.69 9.01
C ALA A 87 29.90 17.03 8.80
N GLU A 88 30.58 17.38 9.88
CA GLU A 88 32.03 17.65 9.88
C GLU A 88 32.88 16.38 9.71
N ARG A 89 32.29 15.20 9.95
CA ARG A 89 32.97 13.90 9.86
C ARG A 89 32.24 12.95 8.93
N PRO A 90 32.97 12.13 8.13
CA PRO A 90 32.37 11.13 7.27
C PRO A 90 31.56 10.12 8.11
N LYS A 91 30.24 10.11 7.92
CA LYS A 91 29.32 9.13 8.49
C LYS A 91 28.62 8.39 7.36
N ARG A 92 28.38 7.09 7.54
CA ARG A 92 27.56 6.29 6.63
C ARG A 92 26.08 6.52 6.96
N TYR A 93 25.30 6.84 5.94
CA TYR A 93 23.86 7.05 6.04
C TYR A 93 23.10 5.81 5.54
N PRO A 94 21.91 5.51 6.08
CA PRO A 94 21.08 4.43 5.57
C PRO A 94 20.67 4.71 4.12
N SER A 95 20.55 3.65 3.31
CA SER A 95 19.94 3.75 1.97
C SER A 95 18.43 3.74 2.10
N MET A 96 17.75 4.46 1.23
CA MET A 96 16.30 4.42 1.13
C MET A 96 15.89 3.34 0.15
N GLU A 97 14.91 2.56 0.58
CA GLU A 97 14.30 1.48 -0.17
C GLU A 97 12.79 1.62 0.00
N TYR A 98 12.11 2.05 -1.05
CA TYR A 98 10.66 2.03 -1.11
C TYR A 98 10.23 0.85 -1.97
N THR A 99 9.37 -0.02 -1.43
CA THR A 99 8.79 -1.15 -2.17
C THR A 99 7.28 -1.11 -2.03
N PHE A 100 6.61 -0.98 -3.17
CA PHE A 100 5.20 -1.18 -3.32
C PHE A 100 4.95 -2.54 -3.98
N LYS A 101 4.02 -3.31 -3.41
CA LYS A 101 3.51 -4.55 -3.99
C LYS A 101 2.05 -4.33 -4.35
N GLY A 102 1.76 -4.37 -5.64
CA GLY A 102 0.40 -4.23 -6.15
C GLY A 102 -0.34 -5.57 -6.17
N ASP A 103 -1.62 -5.49 -6.49
CA ASP A 103 -2.47 -6.67 -6.64
C ASP A 103 -2.33 -7.25 -8.05
N ILE A 104 -1.81 -8.47 -8.15
CA ILE A 104 -1.63 -9.21 -9.41
C ILE A 104 -2.98 -9.41 -10.13
N GLY A 105 -4.08 -9.53 -9.37
CA GLY A 105 -5.43 -9.72 -9.93
C GLY A 105 -5.92 -8.54 -10.76
N ALA A 106 -5.36 -7.35 -10.54
CA ALA A 106 -5.71 -6.15 -11.29
C ALA A 106 -4.92 -5.98 -12.60
N ARG A 107 -3.99 -6.89 -12.95
CA ARG A 107 -3.19 -6.86 -14.20
C ARG A 107 -2.40 -5.57 -14.50
N GLU A 108 -2.12 -4.75 -13.49
CA GLU A 108 -1.45 -3.46 -13.67
C GLU A 108 0.04 -3.56 -13.29
N VAL A 109 0.36 -3.17 -12.05
CA VAL A 109 1.71 -3.17 -11.49
C VAL A 109 1.78 -4.23 -10.40
N GLU A 110 2.65 -5.20 -10.57
CA GLU A 110 2.94 -6.21 -9.54
C GLU A 110 3.84 -5.61 -8.46
N GLN A 111 4.86 -4.86 -8.89
CA GLN A 111 5.86 -4.33 -7.97
C GLN A 111 6.45 -3.02 -8.49
N LEU A 112 6.63 -2.05 -7.58
CA LEU A 112 7.45 -0.87 -7.78
C LEU A 112 8.49 -0.81 -6.68
N GLU A 113 9.76 -0.71 -7.06
CA GLU A 113 10.89 -0.50 -6.16
C GLU A 113 11.59 0.80 -6.52
N VAL A 114 11.88 1.63 -5.52
CA VAL A 114 12.69 2.85 -5.66
C VAL A 114 13.79 2.79 -4.62
N ILE A 115 15.05 2.80 -5.08
CA ILE A 115 16.22 2.65 -4.21
C ILE A 115 17.14 3.84 -4.42
N CYS A 116 17.56 4.47 -3.33
CA CYS A 116 18.53 5.56 -3.36
C CYS A 116 19.59 5.38 -2.26
N ASN A 117 20.87 5.33 -2.65
CA ASN A 117 21.99 5.27 -1.73
C ASN A 117 22.65 6.65 -1.57
N PRO A 118 22.43 7.36 -0.45
CA PRO A 118 23.00 8.69 -0.24
C PRO A 118 24.52 8.69 -0.04
N ASN A 119 25.14 7.53 0.19
CA ASN A 119 26.59 7.43 0.32
C ASN A 119 27.31 7.47 -1.02
N ALA A 120 26.64 7.12 -2.12
CA ALA A 120 27.24 7.06 -3.46
C ALA A 120 27.42 8.44 -4.11
N TYR A 121 26.77 9.48 -3.58
CA TYR A 121 26.71 10.82 -4.20
C TYR A 121 27.12 11.90 -3.22
N ALA A 122 27.81 12.95 -3.69
CA ALA A 122 28.22 14.07 -2.84
C ALA A 122 27.02 14.94 -2.40
N THR A 123 26.10 15.21 -3.32
CA THR A 123 24.94 16.10 -3.10
C THR A 123 23.64 15.41 -3.52
N ALA A 124 22.50 15.92 -3.05
CA ALA A 124 21.18 15.43 -3.48
C ALA A 124 20.88 15.72 -4.96
N PHE A 125 21.48 16.76 -5.53
CA PHE A 125 21.25 17.18 -6.91
C PHE A 125 21.90 16.23 -7.92
N ASP A 126 23.03 15.64 -7.56
CA ASP A 126 23.73 14.64 -8.37
C ASP A 126 23.25 13.21 -8.10
N ALA A 127 22.40 13.03 -7.09
CA ALA A 127 21.93 11.73 -6.68
C ALA A 127 20.98 11.13 -7.72
N LYS A 128 21.18 9.84 -7.98
CA LYS A 128 20.25 9.04 -8.77
C LYS A 128 19.56 8.00 -7.90
N ALA A 129 18.29 7.75 -8.19
CA ALA A 129 17.55 6.63 -7.66
C ALA A 129 17.32 5.59 -8.76
N LEU A 130 17.47 4.32 -8.40
CA LEU A 130 17.14 3.18 -9.24
C LEU A 130 15.64 2.89 -9.05
N ILE A 131 14.89 2.93 -10.14
CA ILE A 131 13.48 2.58 -10.18
C ILE A 131 13.35 1.26 -10.92
N THR A 132 12.69 0.29 -10.28
CA THR A 132 12.32 -0.98 -10.92
C THR A 132 10.81 -1.15 -10.86
N LEU A 133 10.19 -1.28 -12.04
CA LEU A 133 8.77 -1.57 -12.20
C LEU A 133 8.61 -2.98 -12.78
N ARG A 134 7.73 -3.76 -12.17
CA ARG A 134 7.32 -5.08 -12.66
C ARG A 134 5.82 -5.07 -12.93
N THR A 135 5.43 -5.48 -14.13
CA THR A 135 4.02 -5.64 -14.51
C THR A 135 3.54 -7.07 -14.27
N ALA A 136 2.23 -7.24 -14.19
CA ALA A 136 1.62 -8.57 -14.05
C ALA A 136 1.91 -9.50 -15.25
N ASP A 137 2.12 -8.93 -16.45
CA ASP A 137 2.46 -9.69 -17.66
C ASP A 137 3.94 -10.07 -17.75
N GLY A 138 4.74 -9.77 -16.71
CA GLY A 138 6.14 -10.17 -16.59
C GLY A 138 7.14 -9.17 -17.18
N LEU A 139 6.69 -7.99 -17.65
CA LEU A 139 7.60 -6.93 -18.06
C LEU A 139 8.34 -6.38 -16.85
N ARG A 140 9.66 -6.27 -16.94
CA ARG A 140 10.52 -5.61 -15.95
C ARG A 140 11.22 -4.42 -16.60
N LEU A 141 10.93 -3.23 -16.09
CA LEU A 141 11.63 -2.00 -16.42
C LEU A 141 12.53 -1.63 -15.25
N SER A 142 13.83 -1.45 -15.49
CA SER A 142 14.76 -0.91 -14.51
C SER A 142 15.48 0.29 -15.12
N THR A 143 15.37 1.45 -14.48
CA THR A 143 15.91 2.72 -14.97
C THR A 143 16.45 3.56 -13.82
N GLU A 144 17.40 4.43 -14.11
CA GLU A 144 17.98 5.36 -13.14
C GLU A 144 17.59 6.78 -13.48
N GLY A 145 17.02 7.51 -12.51
CA GLY A 145 16.65 8.90 -12.66
C GLY A 145 17.25 9.80 -11.60
N LYS A 146 17.37 11.09 -11.89
CA LYS A 146 17.77 12.09 -10.89
C LYS A 146 16.74 12.11 -9.76
N LEU A 147 17.22 12.06 -8.53
CA LEU A 147 16.36 12.03 -7.34
C LEU A 147 15.40 13.22 -7.29
N THR A 148 15.88 14.40 -7.65
CA THR A 148 15.09 15.64 -7.67
C THR A 148 13.99 15.62 -8.74
N ALA A 149 14.25 15.04 -9.91
CA ALA A 149 13.26 14.89 -10.97
C ALA A 149 12.16 13.90 -10.56
N ILE A 150 12.56 12.74 -10.02
CA ILE A 150 11.63 11.73 -9.51
C ILE A 150 10.74 12.32 -8.41
N LYS A 151 11.31 13.10 -7.49
CA LYS A 151 10.55 13.79 -6.45
C LYS A 151 9.55 14.79 -7.04
N ALA A 152 9.97 15.57 -8.04
CA ALA A 152 9.09 16.53 -8.71
C ALA A 152 7.91 15.83 -9.39
N ASP A 153 8.14 14.74 -10.14
CA ASP A 153 7.08 13.96 -10.80
C ASP A 153 6.04 13.43 -9.77
N VAL A 154 6.50 12.94 -8.62
CA VAL A 154 5.61 12.45 -7.54
C VAL A 154 4.83 13.61 -6.90
N GLU A 155 5.47 14.75 -6.67
CA GLU A 155 4.81 15.93 -6.09
C GLU A 155 3.78 16.53 -7.05
N GLU A 156 4.08 16.58 -8.35
CA GLU A 156 3.15 17.00 -9.38
C GLU A 156 1.93 16.08 -9.43
N PHE A 157 2.15 14.75 -9.43
CA PHE A 157 1.07 13.78 -9.36
C PHE A 157 0.18 13.96 -8.12
N LEU A 158 0.78 14.16 -6.95
CA LEU A 158 0.03 14.42 -5.71
C LEU A 158 -0.72 15.75 -5.74
N GLY A 159 -0.25 16.75 -6.48
CA GLY A 159 -0.96 18.02 -6.66
C GLY A 159 -2.15 17.94 -7.62
N GLN A 160 -2.22 16.89 -8.45
CA GLN A 160 -3.32 16.63 -9.38
C GLN A 160 -4.43 15.75 -8.78
N LEU A 161 -4.18 15.13 -7.63
CA LEU A 161 -5.12 14.32 -6.86
C LEU A 161 -6.04 15.18 -5.99
#